data_AF-A0A1M3NAM7-F1
#
_entry.id   AF-A0A1M3NAM7-F1
#
_cell.length_a   1.000
_cell.length_b   1.000
_cell.length_c   1.000
_cell.angle_alpha   90.00
_cell.angle_beta   90.00
_cell.angle_gamma   90.00
#
_symmetry.space_group_name_H-M   'P 1'
#
loop_
_entity.id
_entity.type
_entity.pdbx_description
1 polymer ?
#
loop_
_entity_poly.entity_id
_entity_poly.type
_entity_poly.pdbx_seq_one_letter_code
_entity_poly.pdbx_strand_id
1 'polypeptide(L)' 'MGGELEGDVRAQGAVHLESGARVRGDIQGESVAIDDGAELDGRLLVEFELPPELDGTSGRRR' A
#
# COMPACT_ATOMS: atom_id res chain seq x y z
N MET A 1 9.54 -13.74 13.73
CA MET A 1 9.36 -12.78 14.83
C MET A 1 8.50 -11.67 14.25
N GLY A 2 7.26 -11.52 14.71
CA GLY A 2 6.41 -10.41 14.27
C GLY A 2 6.86 -9.12 14.95
N GLY A 3 7.12 -8.08 14.17
CA GLY A 3 7.43 -6.75 14.68
C GLY A 3 6.16 -5.93 14.84
N GLU A 4 6.06 -5.17 15.94
CA GLU A 4 5.06 -4.12 16.08
C GLU A 4 5.71 -2.78 15.72
N LEU A 5 5.07 -2.02 14.84
CA LEU A 5 5.50 -0.72 14.39
C LEU A 5 4.38 0.29 14.68
N GLU A 6 4.67 1.23 15.55
CA GLU A 6 3.78 2.35 15.88
C GLU A 6 4.39 3.64 15.32
N GLY A 7 3.72 4.25 14.34
CA GLY A 7 4.16 5.49 13.71
C GLY A 7 3.88 5.56 12.20
N ASP A 8 4.18 6.71 11.62
CA ASP A 8 3.97 6.95 10.20
C ASP A 8 5.08 6.30 9.35
N VAL A 9 4.69 5.44 8.41
CA VAL A 9 5.59 4.78 7.45
C VAL A 9 5.55 5.54 6.14
N ARG A 10 6.70 6.00 5.66
CA ARG A 10 6.85 6.56 4.31
C ARG A 10 7.88 5.74 3.55
N ALA A 11 7.40 4.93 2.62
CA ALA A 11 8.24 4.17 1.69
C ALA A 11 8.20 4.82 0.31
N GLN A 12 9.35 4.90 -0.35
CA GLN A 12 9.45 5.36 -1.74
C GLN A 12 9.27 4.20 -2.74
N GLY A 13 8.63 3.11 -2.33
CA GLY A 13 8.50 1.90 -3.13
C GLY A 13 7.50 0.93 -2.53
N ALA A 14 7.71 -0.37 -2.73
CA ALA A 14 6.84 -1.41 -2.21
C ALA A 14 7.02 -1.62 -0.70
N VAL A 15 5.91 -1.63 0.04
CA VAL A 15 5.82 -2.01 1.45
C VAL A 15 5.34 -3.45 1.52
N HIS A 16 6.08 -4.32 2.20
CA HIS A 16 5.66 -5.69 2.46
C HIS A 16 5.51 -5.90 3.96
N LEU A 17 4.27 -6.17 4.39
CA LEU A 17 3.98 -6.61 5.74
C LEU A 17 4.04 -8.14 5.81
N GLU A 18 5.05 -8.66 6.50
CA GLU A 18 5.22 -10.10 6.73
C GLU A 18 4.20 -10.65 7.76
N SER A 19 4.03 -11.97 7.77
CA SER A 19 3.15 -12.65 8.73
C SER A 19 3.48 -12.30 10.18
N GLY A 20 2.48 -11.80 10.92
CA GLY A 20 2.60 -11.35 12.30
C GLY A 20 3.11 -9.92 12.47
N ALA A 21 3.31 -9.16 11.39
CA ALA A 21 3.59 -7.73 11.48
C ALA A 21 2.36 -6.98 11.97
N ARG A 22 2.54 -6.06 12.91
CA ARG A 22 1.48 -5.18 13.41
C ARG A 22 1.88 -3.74 13.15
N VAL A 23 1.13 -3.03 12.33
CA VAL A 23 1.39 -1.61 12.06
C VAL A 23 0.23 -0.78 12.57
N ARG A 24 0.53 0.18 13.45
CA ARG A 24 -0.41 1.19 13.94
C ARG A 24 0.06 2.57 13.46
N GLY A 25 -0.62 3.14 12.48
CA GLY A 25 -0.26 4.44 11.91
C GLY A 25 -0.54 4.57 10.42
N ASP A 26 -0.10 5.68 9.83
CA ASP A 26 -0.32 5.95 8.43
C ASP A 26 0.83 5.39 7.57
N ILE A 27 0.51 4.58 6.57
CA ILE A 27 1.48 4.05 5.61
C ILE A 27 1.30 4.75 4.26
N GLN A 28 2.39 5.32 3.74
CA GLN A 28 2.52 5.86 2.39
C GLN A 28 3.52 5.06 1.58
N GLY A 29 3.14 4.66 0.37
CA GLY A 29 4.03 3.94 -0.56
C GLY A 29 3.49 3.86 -1.98
N GLU A 30 4.26 3.23 -2.87
CA GLU A 30 3.87 3.01 -4.28
C GLU A 30 3.09 1.69 -4.46
N SER A 31 3.35 0.71 -3.58
CA SER A 31 2.69 -0.60 -3.61
C SER A 31 2.70 -1.20 -2.21
N VAL A 32 1.67 -1.96 -1.85
CA VAL A 32 1.58 -2.58 -0.52
C VAL A 32 1.16 -4.03 -0.66
N ALA A 33 1.96 -4.94 -0.10
CA ALA A 33 1.67 -6.36 0.04
C ALA A 33 1.52 -6.71 1.52
N ILE A 34 0.46 -7.45 1.85
CA ILE A 34 0.13 -7.83 3.23
C ILE A 34 -0.04 -9.35 3.26
N ASP A 35 0.83 -10.02 4.00
CA ASP A 35 0.78 -11.47 4.19
C ASP A 35 -0.24 -11.88 5.26
N ASP A 36 -0.62 -13.16 5.24
CA ASP A 36 -1.56 -13.72 6.20
C ASP A 36 -1.05 -13.59 7.65
N GLY A 37 -1.90 -13.08 8.53
CA GLY A 37 -1.57 -12.78 9.92
C GLY A 37 -0.88 -11.44 10.17
N ALA A 38 -0.69 -10.61 9.14
CA ALA A 38 -0.33 -9.20 9.35
C ALA A 38 -1.57 -8.35 9.68
N GLU A 39 -1.42 -7.39 10.59
CA GLU A 39 -2.47 -6.44 10.97
C GLU A 39 -2.00 -5.02 10.67
N LEU A 40 -2.87 -4.26 9.98
CA LEU A 40 -2.72 -2.83 9.73
C LEU A 40 -3.89 -2.11 10.40
N ASP A 41 -3.58 -1.22 11.34
CA ASP A 41 -4.53 -0.31 11.99
C ASP A 41 -4.12 1.14 11.69
N GLY A 42 -4.79 1.77 10.73
CA GLY A 42 -4.51 3.14 10.32
C GLY A 42 -4.85 3.39 8.86
N ARG A 43 -4.22 4.41 8.26
CA ARG A 43 -4.48 4.82 6.89
C ARG A 43 -3.42 4.29 5.93
N LEU A 44 -3.85 3.57 4.90
CA LEU A 44 -2.98 3.18 3.79
C LEU A 44 -3.18 4.14 2.61
N LEU A 45 -2.14 4.84 2.21
CA LEU A 45 -2.12 5.67 1.01
C LEU A 45 -1.13 5.09 0.00
N VAL A 46 -1.66 4.61 -1.11
CA VAL A 46 -0.84 4.13 -2.22
C VAL A 46 -0.89 5.17 -3.33
N GLU A 47 0.24 5.82 -3.59
CA GLU A 47 0.38 6.73 -4.72
C GLU A 47 0.74 5.92 -5.96
N PHE A 48 -0.28 5.62 -6.76
CA PHE A 48 -0.11 5.00 -8.05
C PHE A 48 -0.20 6.07 -9.13
N GLU A 49 0.89 6.22 -9.88
CA GLU A 49 0.86 7.01 -11.10
C GLU A 49 0.24 6.13 -12.19
N LEU A 50 -0.98 6.48 -12.62
CA LEU A 50 -1.71 5.71 -13.62
C LEU A 50 -0.88 5.66 -14.91
N PRO A 51 -0.47 4.48 -15.39
CA PRO A 51 0.27 4.36 -16.64
C PRO A 51 -0.57 4.94 -17.78
N PRO A 52 0.05 5.67 -18.72
CA PRO A 52 -0.67 6.28 -19.84
C PRO A 52 -1.40 5.25 -20.70
N GLU A 53 -1.00 3.97 -20.66
CA GLU A 53 -1.66 2.86 -21.36
C GLU A 53 -2.98 2.41 -20.70
N LEU A 54 -3.16 2.72 -19.41
CA LEU A 54 -4.37 2.42 -18.64
C LEU A 54 -5.29 3.64 -18.50
N ASP A 55 -4.92 4.79 -19.09
CA ASP A 55 -5.81 5.94 -19.23
C ASP A 55 -7.00 5.54 -20.11
N GLY A 56 -8.11 5.25 -19.45
CA GLY A 56 -9.33 4.69 -20.00
C GLY A 56 -10.06 5.64 -20.92
N THR A 57 -9.47 5.97 -22.07
CA THR A 57 -10.21 6.39 -23.28
C THR A 57 -11.02 5.23 -23.90
N SER A 58 -11.43 4.25 -23.08
CA SER A 58 -12.55 3.35 -23.33
C SER A 58 -13.86 4.14 -23.16
N GLY A 59 -14.06 5.03 -24.12
CA GLY A 59 -15.24 5.88 -24.27
C GLY A 59 -15.23 6.55 -25.64
N ARG A 60 -14.69 5.88 -26.67
CA ARG A 60 -14.76 6.36 -28.05
C ARG A 60 -15.94 5.72 -28.77
N ARG A 61 -16.77 6.56 -29.40
CA ARG A 61 -17.87 6.29 -30.36
C ARG A 61 -19.12 5.73 -29.69
N ARG A 62 -20.32 6.28 -29.89
CA ARG A 62 -20.88 7.03 -31.02
C ARG A 62 -22.10 7.80 -30.51
#